data_AF-A0A7L2ZA09-F1
#
_entry.id   AF-A0A7L2ZA09-F1
#
_cell.length_a   1.000
_cell.length_b   1.000
_cell.length_c   1.000
_cell.angle_alpha   90.00
_cell.angle_beta   90.00
_cell.angle_gamma   90.00
#
_symmetry.space_group_name_H-M   'P 1'
#
loop_
_entity.id
_entity.type
_entity.pdbx_description
1 polymer ?
#
loop_
_entity_poly.entity_id
_entity_poly.type
_entity_poly.pdbx_seq_one_letter_code
_entity_poly.pdbx_strand_id
1 'polypeptide(L)'
;QPPRSCEDYWWEWKHCRGLRHAFHHYYAHGELPACGRWKEDYEACRAWERDRSPAAKVPHAPPPVMDREKHTPVWRLRRTPPPDWYLPLDQ
;
A
#
# COMPACT_ATOMS: atom_id res chain seq x y z
N GLN A 1 14.73 14.40 7.48
CA GLN A 1 15.43 13.12 7.23
C GLN A 1 14.38 12.18 6.66
N PRO A 2 14.61 11.59 5.48
CA PRO A 2 13.71 10.56 4.95
C PRO A 2 13.64 9.39 5.96
N PRO A 3 12.49 8.71 6.08
CA PRO A 3 12.32 7.61 7.03
C PRO A 3 13.13 6.35 6.65
N ARG A 4 13.61 6.28 5.41
CA ARG A 4 14.43 5.21 4.84
C ARG A 4 15.66 5.79 4.16
N SER A 5 16.71 4.99 4.00
CA SER A 5 17.89 5.40 3.25
C SER A 5 17.58 5.49 1.75
N CYS A 6 18.31 6.31 0.99
CA CYS A 6 18.12 6.36 -0.45
C CYS A 6 18.44 5.01 -1.12
N GLU A 7 19.33 4.19 -0.54
CA GLU A 7 19.62 2.84 -1.06
C GLU A 7 18.43 1.88 -0.96
N ASP A 8 17.58 2.03 0.07
CA ASP A 8 16.38 1.21 0.22
C ASP A 8 15.43 1.42 -0.97
N TYR A 9 15.20 2.68 -1.37
CA TYR A 9 14.36 2.99 -2.54
C TYR A 9 14.92 2.38 -3.84
N TRP A 10 16.24 2.33 -3.98
CA TRP A 10 16.90 1.70 -5.13
C TRP A 10 16.69 0.18 -5.16
N TRP A 11 16.79 -0.47 -4.01
CA TRP A 11 16.54 -1.90 -3.88
C TRP A 11 15.08 -2.25 -4.16
N GLU A 12 14.13 -1.47 -3.66
CA GLU A 12 12.70 -1.65 -3.93
C GLU A 12 12.39 -1.47 -5.42
N TRP A 13 12.98 -0.47 -6.08
CA TRP A 13 12.83 -0.30 -7.53
C TRP A 13 13.32 -1.52 -8.32
N LYS A 14 14.50 -2.05 -7.96
CA LYS A 14 15.03 -3.29 -8.57
C LYS A 14 14.11 -4.48 -8.32
N HIS A 15 13.56 -4.60 -7.11
CA HIS A 15 12.65 -5.68 -6.75
C HIS A 15 11.34 -5.60 -7.54
N CYS A 16 10.74 -4.40 -7.62
CA CYS A 16 9.54 -4.14 -8.39
C CYS A 16 9.73 -4.50 -9.87
N ARG A 17 10.89 -4.17 -10.45
CA ARG A 17 11.21 -4.52 -11.83
C ARG A 17 11.54 -6.02 -12.04
N GLY A 18 11.62 -6.79 -10.95
CA GLY A 18 11.91 -8.21 -11.01
C GLY A 18 10.82 -9.00 -11.75
N LEU A 19 11.24 -9.91 -12.64
CA LEU A 19 10.33 -10.77 -13.42
C LEU A 19 9.33 -11.53 -12.55
N ARG A 20 9.77 -12.01 -11.37
CA ARG A 20 8.90 -12.72 -10.42
C ARG A 20 7.77 -11.83 -9.91
N HIS A 21 8.09 -10.59 -9.52
CA HIS A 21 7.09 -9.64 -9.05
C HIS A 21 6.13 -9.26 -10.17
N ALA A 22 6.65 -8.94 -11.36
CA ALA A 22 5.82 -8.63 -12.52
C ALA A 22 4.86 -9.78 -12.89
N PHE A 23 5.33 -11.03 -12.85
CA PHE A 23 4.49 -12.20 -13.11
C PHE A 23 3.35 -12.35 -12.09
N HIS A 24 3.67 -12.27 -10.79
CA HIS A 24 2.66 -12.36 -9.75
C HIS A 24 1.64 -11.23 -9.82
N HIS A 25 2.11 -9.99 -10.06
CA HIS A 25 1.24 -8.82 -10.18
C HIS A 25 0.32 -8.94 -11.39
N TYR A 26 0.85 -9.37 -12.54
CA TYR A 26 0.07 -9.61 -13.74
C TYR A 26 -0.98 -10.70 -13.54
N TYR A 27 -0.64 -11.79 -12.86
CA TYR A 27 -1.59 -12.86 -12.57
C TYR A 27 -2.72 -12.40 -11.62
N ALA A 28 -2.40 -11.59 -10.62
CA ALA A 28 -3.38 -11.13 -9.63
C ALA A 28 -4.26 -9.98 -10.12
N HIS A 29 -3.70 -9.04 -10.90
CA HIS A 29 -4.35 -7.78 -11.26
C HIS A 29 -4.55 -7.58 -12.77
N GLY A 30 -3.96 -8.43 -13.62
CA GLY A 30 -4.04 -8.28 -15.09
C GLY A 30 -3.18 -7.15 -15.67
N GLU A 31 -2.44 -6.44 -14.83
CA GLU A 31 -1.65 -5.28 -15.21
C GLU A 31 -0.18 -5.44 -14.78
N LEU A 32 0.73 -4.79 -15.52
CA LEU A 32 2.13 -4.71 -15.12
C LEU A 32 2.31 -3.71 -13.98
N PRO A 33 3.18 -4.01 -13.00
CA PRO A 33 3.39 -3.12 -11.85
C PRO A 33 4.01 -1.79 -12.29
N ALA A 34 3.44 -0.67 -11.83
CA ALA A 34 3.94 0.67 -12.12
C ALA A 34 5.14 1.02 -11.22
N CYS A 35 6.34 0.58 -11.60
CA CYS A 35 7.56 0.80 -10.80
C CYS A 35 8.16 2.22 -10.92
N GLY A 36 7.54 3.14 -11.69
CA GLY A 36 8.05 4.50 -11.91
C GLY A 36 8.17 5.32 -10.62
N ARG A 37 7.19 5.16 -9.73
CA ARG A 37 7.14 5.88 -8.45
C ARG A 37 8.38 5.66 -7.57
N TRP A 38 8.89 4.42 -7.51
CA TRP A 38 10.11 4.11 -6.75
C TRP A 38 11.35 4.81 -7.30
N LYS A 39 11.41 5.02 -8.62
CA LYS A 39 12.51 5.74 -9.27
C LYS A 39 12.45 7.24 -8.96
N GLU A 40 11.26 7.81 -9.02
CA GLU A 40 11.01 9.22 -8.67
C GLU A 40 11.35 9.50 -7.20
N ASP A 41 10.93 8.61 -6.29
CA ASP A 41 11.25 8.70 -4.87
C ASP A 41 12.77 8.60 -4.61
N TYR A 42 13.47 7.72 -5.34
CA TYR A 42 14.94 7.62 -5.27
C TYR A 42 15.62 8.90 -5.75
N GLU A 43 15.21 9.45 -6.89
CA GLU A 43 15.77 10.69 -7.45
C GLU A 43 15.51 11.88 -6.52
N ALA A 44 14.32 11.98 -5.94
CA ALA A 44 13.97 12.99 -4.94
C ALA A 44 14.83 12.84 -3.67
N CYS A 45 15.05 11.62 -3.21
CA CYS A 45 15.92 11.33 -2.07
C CYS A 45 17.38 11.74 -2.33
N ARG A 46 17.91 11.43 -3.51
CA ARG A 46 19.28 11.79 -3.91
C ARG A 46 19.47 13.29 -4.12
N ALA A 47 18.45 13.98 -4.63
CA ALA A 47 18.44 15.44 -4.72
C ALA A 47 18.48 16.06 -3.32
N TRP A 48 17.71 15.52 -2.36
CA TRP A 48 17.73 15.95 -0.96
C TRP A 48 19.11 15.77 -0.30
N GLU A 49 19.78 14.63 -0.52
CA GLU A 49 21.14 14.38 -0.01
C GLU A 49 22.17 15.37 -0.56
N ARG A 50 22.06 15.73 -1.85
CA ARG A 50 23.00 16.63 -2.53
C ARG A 50 22.83 18.08 -2.09
N ASP A 51 21.59 18.59 -2.11
CA ASP A 51 21.33 20.00 -1.80
C ASP A 51 21.23 20.29 -0.30
N ARG A 52 21.09 19.25 0.56
CA ARG A 52 20.82 19.37 2.01
C ARG A 52 19.68 20.34 2.35
N SER A 53 18.86 20.71 1.37
CA SER A 53 17.91 21.80 1.50
C SER A 53 16.66 21.32 2.24
N PRO A 54 16.24 22.02 3.31
CA PRO A 54 15.01 21.69 4.04
C PRO A 54 13.75 21.84 3.17
N ALA A 55 13.85 22.45 1.99
CA ALA A 55 12.76 22.60 1.02
C ALA A 55 12.40 21.29 0.28
N ALA A 56 13.32 20.31 0.22
CA ALA A 56 13.05 18.99 -0.34
C ALA A 56 12.59 17.99 0.74
N LYS A 57 11.86 18.46 1.76
CA LYS A 57 11.01 17.59 2.56
C LYS A 57 9.92 17.07 1.63
N VAL A 58 10.19 15.96 0.95
CA VAL A 58 9.16 15.19 0.26
C VAL A 58 8.09 14.90 1.32
N PRO A 59 6.83 15.36 1.12
CA PRO A 59 5.75 14.94 1.99
C PRO A 59 5.47 13.46 1.64
N HIS A 60 6.27 12.54 2.19
CA HIS A 60 6.08 11.09 2.11
C HIS A 60 5.00 10.59 3.07
N ALA A 61 4.18 11.49 3.63
CA ALA A 61 2.92 11.03 4.16
C ALA A 61 2.16 10.46 2.95
N PRO A 62 1.76 9.17 2.95
CA PRO A 62 0.76 8.74 1.99
C PRO A 62 -0.37 9.78 2.07
N PRO A 63 -1.00 10.18 0.94
CA PRO A 63 -2.20 10.99 1.04
C PRO A 63 -3.05 10.34 2.12
N PRO A 64 -3.57 11.11 3.11
CA PRO A 64 -4.46 10.52 4.10
C PRO A 64 -5.44 9.69 3.30
N VAL A 65 -5.63 8.42 3.68
CA VAL A 65 -6.52 7.50 2.96
C VAL A 65 -7.91 8.12 3.03
N MET A 66 -8.18 9.04 2.11
CA MET A 66 -9.40 9.78 1.97
C MET A 66 -10.33 8.78 1.33
N ASP A 67 -11.37 8.48 2.10
CA ASP A 67 -12.37 7.49 1.80
C ASP A 67 -11.82 6.06 1.69
N ARG A 68 -11.57 5.46 2.87
CA ARG A 68 -12.34 4.23 3.11
C ARG A 68 -13.80 4.66 3.05
N GLU A 69 -14.39 4.62 1.86
CA GLU A 69 -15.84 4.73 1.68
C GLU A 69 -16.45 3.93 2.83
N LYS A 70 -17.27 4.58 3.64
CA LYS A 70 -17.93 3.94 4.77
C LYS A 70 -18.87 2.90 4.17
N HIS A 71 -18.33 1.73 3.89
CA HIS A 71 -19.07 0.60 3.37
C HIS A 71 -20.21 0.40 4.34
N THR A 72 -21.44 0.56 3.85
CA THR A 72 -22.61 0.35 4.68
C THR A 72 -22.54 -1.10 5.13
N PRO A 73 -22.41 -1.38 6.44
CA PRO A 73 -22.21 -2.75 6.87
C PRO A 73 -23.46 -3.55 6.49
N VAL A 74 -23.28 -4.52 5.58
CA VAL A 74 -24.34 -5.46 5.17
C VAL A 74 -24.92 -6.17 6.40
N TRP A 75 -24.09 -6.34 7.43
CA TRP A 75 -24.44 -6.99 8.69
C TRP A 75 -24.57 -5.97 9.82
N ARG A 76 -25.75 -5.94 10.46
CA ARG A 76 -25.95 -5.17 11.69
C ARG A 76 -25.31 -5.91 12.87
N LEU A 77 -24.62 -5.17 13.75
CA LEU A 77 -24.06 -5.73 14.98
C LEU A 77 -25.19 -6.25 15.88
N ARG A 78 -25.20 -7.55 16.16
CA ARG A 78 -26.20 -8.18 17.03
C ARG A 78 -25.80 -7.94 18.50
N ARG A 79 -26.77 -7.53 19.33
CA ARG A 79 -26.56 -7.36 20.79
C ARG A 79 -26.74 -8.67 21.57
N THR A 80 -27.49 -9.60 21.02
CA THR A 80 -27.79 -10.89 21.64
C THR A 80 -27.84 -11.97 20.56
N PRO A 81 -27.44 -13.21 20.90
CA PRO A 81 -27.56 -14.33 19.98
C PRO A 81 -29.04 -14.59 19.66
N PRO A 82 -29.37 -15.06 18.43
CA PRO A 82 -30.70 -15.56 18.11
C PRO A 82 -31.14 -16.65 19.09
N PRO A 83 -32.40 -16.69 19.55
CA PRO A 83 -32.86 -17.62 20.58
C PRO A 83 -32.80 -19.09 20.14
N ASP A 84 -32.77 -19.35 18.84
CA ASP A 84 -32.75 -20.64 18.17
C ASP A 84 -31.36 -21.11 17.74
N TRP A 85 -30.30 -20.39 18.15
CA TRP A 85 -28.92 -20.69 17.75
C TRP A 85 -28.43 -22.10 18.12
N TYR A 86 -29.04 -22.72 19.13
CA TYR A 86 -28.67 -24.04 19.66
C TYR A 86 -29.43 -25.20 19.00
N LEU A 87 -30.38 -24.91 18.12
CA LEU A 87 -31.15 -25.96 17.47
C LEU A 87 -30.30 -26.64 16.39
N PRO A 88 -30.38 -27.98 16.25
CA PRO A 88 -29.79 -28.67 15.13
C PRO A 88 -30.43 -28.15 13.83
N LEU A 89 -29.62 -27.91 12.81
CA LEU A 89 -30.13 -27.56 11.48
C LEU A 89 -30.93 -28.76 10.95
N ASP A 90 -32.15 -28.51 10.49
CA ASP A 90 -32.93 -29.53 9.77
C ASP A 90 -32.12 -29.99 8.55
N GLN A 91 -31.98 -31.31 8.39
CA GLN A 91 -31.29 -31.92 7.25
C GLN A 91 -32.17 -31.97 6.00
#